data_AF-A0A072VLA6-F1
#
_entry.id   AF-A0A072VLA6-F1
#
_cell.length_a   1.000
_cell.length_b   1.000
_cell.length_c   1.000
_cell.angle_alpha   90.00
_cell.angle_beta   90.00
_cell.angle_gamma   90.00
#
_symmetry.space_group_name_H-M   'P 1'
#
loop_
_entity.id
_entity.type
_entity.pdbx_description
1 polymer ?
#
loop_
_entity_poly.entity_id
_entity_poly.type
_entity_poly.pdbx_seq_one_letter_code
_entity_poly.pdbx_strand_id
1 'polypeptide(L)'
;MAPPIETPNKIPTANYTSPPPLNERILSSLTRRSVAAHPWHDLEIGPEAPKIFNCVVEIGKGNKVKYELDKKTGLIKVDRVLYSSVVYPHNYGFIPRTICEDGDPIDVLVIMQEPVLPGCFLRAKAIGLMPMIDQVSETFPFPDGNNFFFYHYRSITNSYEIQGEKDDKIIAVCADDPEYRHYNDIKELPPHRLAEIRRFFEDYKKNENKEVAVNDFLPSSSAFEAIEHSMTLYADYVVESLRR
;
A
#
# COMPACT_ATOMS: atom_id res chain seq x y z
N MET A 1 8.63 -56.26 56.35
CA MET A 1 8.01 -54.99 56.74
C MET A 1 9.04 -54.18 57.52
N ALA A 2 9.53 -53.11 56.89
CA ALA A 2 10.37 -52.07 57.47
C ALA A 2 9.91 -50.73 56.85
N PRO A 3 9.91 -49.61 57.60
CA PRO A 3 9.18 -48.39 57.23
C PRO A 3 9.93 -47.53 56.19
N PRO A 4 9.24 -46.62 55.48
CA PRO A 4 9.87 -45.74 54.50
C PRO A 4 10.67 -44.61 55.18
N ILE A 5 11.82 -44.28 54.61
CA ILE A 5 12.70 -43.18 55.02
C ILE A 5 12.26 -41.89 54.30
N GLU A 6 11.90 -40.87 55.06
CA GLU A 6 11.63 -39.51 54.57
C GLU A 6 12.94 -38.79 54.19
N THR A 7 12.96 -38.14 53.02
CA THR A 7 14.02 -37.19 52.63
C THR A 7 13.64 -35.75 52.99
N PRO A 8 14.59 -34.89 53.39
CA PRO A 8 14.31 -33.61 54.03
C PRO A 8 14.03 -32.44 53.07
N ASN A 9 13.27 -31.48 53.62
CA ASN A 9 12.79 -30.20 53.09
C ASN A 9 13.78 -29.38 52.23
N LYS A 10 13.29 -28.82 51.11
CA LYS A 10 13.90 -27.68 50.41
C LYS A 10 13.11 -26.38 50.67
N ILE A 11 13.82 -25.44 51.29
CA ILE A 11 13.76 -23.95 51.33
C ILE A 11 12.53 -23.24 50.69
N PRO A 12 11.89 -22.26 51.39
CA PRO A 12 10.76 -21.50 50.86
C PRO A 12 11.20 -20.49 49.79
N THR A 13 10.70 -20.63 48.57
CA THR A 13 10.82 -19.62 47.50
C THR A 13 9.71 -18.59 47.61
N ALA A 14 10.08 -17.31 47.55
CA ALA A 14 9.20 -16.16 47.69
C ALA A 14 7.96 -16.20 46.77
N ASN A 15 6.82 -15.80 47.34
CA ASN A 15 5.54 -15.61 46.65
C ASN A 15 5.66 -14.52 45.58
N TYR A 16 5.93 -14.89 44.33
CA TYR A 16 5.56 -14.07 43.18
C TYR A 16 4.07 -14.26 42.94
N THR A 17 3.25 -13.38 43.51
CA THR A 17 1.86 -13.22 43.08
C THR A 17 1.88 -12.81 41.61
N SER A 18 1.44 -13.71 40.74
CA SER A 18 1.15 -13.40 39.34
C SER A 18 0.28 -12.15 39.27
N PRO A 19 0.47 -11.25 38.30
CA PRO A 19 -0.43 -10.13 38.10
C PRO A 19 -1.87 -10.68 37.98
N PRO A 20 -2.87 -9.99 38.55
CA PRO A 20 -4.24 -10.48 38.51
C PRO A 20 -4.64 -10.72 37.05
N PRO A 21 -5.35 -11.82 36.74
CA PRO A 21 -5.80 -12.05 35.37
C PRO A 21 -6.65 -10.87 34.94
N LEU A 22 -6.35 -10.32 33.76
CA LEU A 22 -7.15 -9.27 33.13
C LEU A 22 -8.61 -9.71 33.12
N ASN A 23 -9.43 -9.02 33.90
CA ASN A 23 -10.83 -9.35 34.07
C ASN A 23 -11.51 -9.18 32.70
N GLU A 24 -11.97 -10.27 32.08
CA GLU A 24 -12.62 -10.27 30.75
C GLU A 24 -13.78 -9.26 30.68
N ARG A 25 -14.39 -8.95 31.83
CA ARG A 25 -15.45 -7.95 32.00
C ARG A 25 -14.99 -6.50 31.78
N ILE A 26 -13.71 -6.20 32.03
CA ILE A 26 -13.08 -4.90 31.75
C ILE A 26 -12.77 -4.79 30.25
N LEU A 27 -12.26 -5.86 29.63
CA LEU A 27 -12.08 -5.96 28.18
C LEU A 27 -13.41 -5.86 27.43
N SER A 28 -14.47 -6.49 27.95
CA SER A 28 -15.84 -6.42 27.39
C SER A 28 -16.53 -5.07 27.66
N SER A 29 -15.95 -4.19 28.46
CA SER A 29 -16.44 -2.81 28.67
C SER A 29 -15.63 -1.77 27.87
N LEU A 30 -14.48 -2.19 27.35
CA LEU A 30 -13.68 -1.50 26.34
C LEU A 30 -14.13 -1.83 24.90
N THR A 31 -15.26 -2.54 24.74
CA THR A 31 -16.10 -2.50 23.53
C THR A 31 -16.70 -1.10 23.32
N ARG A 32 -15.84 -0.07 23.28
CA ARG A 32 -16.25 1.30 23.00
C ARG A 32 -16.34 1.45 21.49
N ARG A 33 -17.60 1.38 21.02
CA ARG A 33 -18.13 1.72 19.70
C ARG A 33 -17.86 0.69 18.59
N SER A 34 -18.88 -0.12 18.30
CA SER A 34 -19.07 -0.71 16.96
C SER A 34 -19.44 0.41 15.96
N VAL A 35 -18.52 1.33 15.72
CA VAL A 35 -18.61 2.23 14.57
C VAL A 35 -17.96 1.48 13.42
N ALA A 36 -18.62 1.45 12.27
CA ALA A 36 -18.04 0.89 11.06
C ALA A 36 -16.71 1.60 10.80
N ALA A 37 -15.62 0.83 10.75
CA ALA A 37 -14.28 1.38 10.57
C ALA A 37 -14.16 2.00 9.18
N HIS A 38 -13.68 3.24 9.11
CA HIS A 38 -13.28 3.88 7.86
C HIS A 38 -12.04 3.16 7.30
N PRO A 39 -12.09 2.56 6.09
CA PRO A 39 -11.01 1.72 5.59
C PRO A 39 -9.65 2.42 5.47
N TRP A 40 -9.64 3.74 5.28
CA TRP A 40 -8.39 4.51 5.20
C TRP A 40 -7.85 4.98 6.56
N HIS A 41 -8.74 5.35 7.49
CA HIS A 41 -8.32 6.02 8.73
C HIS A 41 -8.25 5.07 9.92
N ASP A 42 -9.23 4.18 10.04
CA ASP A 42 -9.41 3.33 11.21
C ASP A 42 -8.66 2.00 11.08
N LEU A 43 -8.53 1.46 9.87
CA LEU A 43 -7.72 0.26 9.62
C LEU A 43 -6.25 0.55 9.90
N GLU A 44 -5.62 -0.27 10.74
CA GLU A 44 -4.18 -0.18 11.00
C GLU A 44 -3.38 -0.60 9.76
N ILE A 45 -2.25 0.05 9.52
CA ILE A 45 -1.33 -0.32 8.45
C ILE A 45 -0.73 -1.72 8.64
N GLY A 46 -0.63 -2.19 9.89
CA GLY A 46 -0.07 -3.49 10.25
C GLY A 46 1.29 -3.38 10.96
N PRO A 47 1.64 -4.36 11.82
CA PRO A 47 2.80 -4.28 12.71
C PRO A 47 4.16 -4.44 12.00
N GLU A 48 4.16 -4.93 10.76
CA GLU A 48 5.37 -5.22 9.97
C GLU A 48 5.60 -4.18 8.86
N ALA A 49 4.86 -3.06 8.88
CA ALA A 49 5.04 -1.96 7.95
C ALA A 49 6.43 -1.31 8.14
N PRO A 50 7.09 -0.84 7.06
CA PRO A 50 6.60 -0.71 5.68
C PRO A 50 6.72 -1.99 4.82
N LYS A 51 7.34 -3.05 5.34
CA LYS A 51 7.66 -4.24 4.53
C LYS A 51 6.43 -5.10 4.23
N ILE A 52 5.62 -5.34 5.26
CA ILE A 52 4.33 -6.04 5.15
C ILE A 52 3.26 -5.16 5.76
N PHE A 53 2.20 -4.89 4.99
CA PHE A 53 1.14 -3.97 5.37
C PHE A 53 -0.22 -4.52 4.98
N ASN A 54 -1.27 -4.02 5.63
CA ASN A 54 -2.64 -4.21 5.19
C ASN A 54 -2.86 -3.38 3.91
N CYS A 55 -3.54 -3.96 2.93
CA CYS A 55 -3.93 -3.33 1.68
C CYS A 55 -5.45 -3.45 1.55
N VAL A 56 -6.15 -2.33 1.36
CA VAL A 56 -7.59 -2.34 1.04
C VAL A 56 -7.73 -2.42 -0.47
N VAL A 57 -8.37 -3.47 -0.97
CA VAL A 57 -8.57 -3.70 -2.40
C VAL A 57 -9.74 -2.86 -2.88
N GLU A 58 -9.53 -2.08 -3.93
CA GLU A 58 -10.58 -1.32 -4.61
C GLU A 58 -11.03 -2.04 -5.88
N ILE A 59 -10.10 -2.62 -6.62
CA ILE A 59 -10.36 -3.22 -7.94
C ILE A 59 -9.79 -4.63 -7.96
N GLY A 60 -10.68 -5.62 -8.08
CA GLY A 60 -10.26 -7.00 -8.26
C GLY A 60 -9.63 -7.24 -9.63
N LYS A 61 -8.67 -8.15 -9.71
CA LYS A 61 -8.05 -8.62 -10.96
C LYS A 61 -9.10 -8.97 -12.02
N GLY A 62 -8.88 -8.50 -13.24
CA GLY A 62 -9.75 -8.74 -14.40
C GLY A 62 -10.94 -7.78 -14.53
N ASN A 63 -11.11 -6.83 -13.60
CA ASN A 63 -12.18 -5.84 -13.70
C ASN A 63 -11.86 -4.70 -14.68
N LYS A 64 -12.91 -4.24 -15.37
CA LYS A 64 -12.90 -3.04 -16.23
C LYS A 64 -13.46 -1.80 -15.52
N VAL A 65 -14.15 -2.01 -14.39
CA VAL A 65 -14.67 -0.91 -13.57
C VAL A 65 -13.55 -0.40 -12.70
N LYS A 66 -13.20 0.89 -12.84
CA LYS A 66 -12.34 1.59 -11.90
C LYS A 66 -13.21 2.01 -10.72
N TYR A 67 -13.09 1.23 -9.66
CA TYR A 67 -13.58 1.61 -8.34
C TYR A 67 -12.56 2.52 -7.65
N GLU A 68 -13.02 3.27 -6.67
CA GLU A 68 -12.17 4.04 -5.77
C GLU A 68 -12.84 4.22 -4.41
N LEU A 69 -12.04 4.52 -3.40
CA LEU A 69 -12.48 4.96 -2.10
C LEU A 69 -13.12 6.35 -2.18
N ASP A 70 -14.37 6.47 -1.73
CA ASP A 70 -14.91 7.78 -1.36
C ASP A 70 -14.35 8.18 0.02
N LYS A 71 -13.31 9.02 0.04
CA LYS A 71 -12.58 9.45 1.25
C LYS A 71 -13.46 10.03 2.36
N LYS A 72 -14.64 10.54 2.02
CA LYS A 72 -15.58 11.13 2.99
C LYS A 72 -16.41 10.07 3.72
N THR A 73 -16.90 9.06 3.00
CA THR A 73 -17.80 8.05 3.57
C THR A 73 -17.10 6.74 3.92
N GLY A 74 -15.93 6.48 3.36
CA GLY A 74 -15.22 5.21 3.48
C GLY A 74 -15.80 4.10 2.61
N LEU A 75 -16.74 4.41 1.73
CA LEU A 75 -17.39 3.45 0.83
C LEU A 75 -16.65 3.35 -0.50
N ILE A 76 -16.79 2.21 -1.17
CA ILE A 76 -16.31 2.04 -2.53
C ILE A 76 -17.33 2.63 -3.51
N LYS A 77 -16.89 3.57 -4.35
CA LYS A 77 -17.67 4.16 -5.43
C LYS A 77 -17.12 3.73 -6.79
N VAL A 78 -17.97 3.75 -7.80
CA VAL A 78 -17.52 3.67 -9.19
C VAL A 78 -16.99 5.05 -9.57
N ASP A 79 -15.70 5.14 -9.89
CA ASP A 79 -15.13 6.33 -10.52
C ASP A 79 -15.55 6.37 -11.99
N ARG A 80 -15.19 5.31 -12.72
CA ARG A 80 -15.53 5.16 -14.14
C ARG A 80 -15.41 3.71 -14.61
N VAL A 81 -15.94 3.44 -15.80
CA VAL A 81 -15.57 2.26 -16.59
C VAL A 81 -14.41 2.66 -17.49
N LEU A 82 -13.37 1.82 -17.61
CA LEU A 82 -12.22 2.12 -18.45
C LEU A 82 -12.64 2.32 -19.92
N TYR A 83 -12.10 3.38 -20.55
CA TYR A 83 -12.41 3.76 -21.93
C TYR A 83 -11.75 2.82 -22.94
N SER A 84 -10.56 2.33 -22.61
CA SER A 84 -9.84 1.32 -23.39
C SER A 84 -10.43 -0.08 -23.13
N SER A 85 -10.28 -0.99 -24.08
CA SER A 85 -10.67 -2.41 -23.91
C SER A 85 -9.61 -3.19 -23.12
N VAL A 86 -9.24 -2.67 -21.95
CA VAL A 86 -8.28 -3.28 -21.03
C VAL A 86 -8.94 -3.58 -19.68
N VAL A 87 -8.32 -4.45 -18.91
CA VAL A 87 -8.76 -4.82 -17.55
C VAL A 87 -7.55 -4.78 -16.62
N TYR A 88 -7.77 -4.54 -15.33
CA TYR A 88 -6.67 -4.54 -14.35
C TYR A 88 -6.01 -5.94 -14.29
N PRO A 89 -4.69 -6.07 -14.54
CA PRO A 89 -4.02 -7.38 -14.61
C PRO A 89 -3.89 -8.07 -13.24
N HIS A 90 -3.93 -7.28 -12.17
CA HIS A 90 -3.78 -7.72 -10.78
C HIS A 90 -4.76 -6.95 -9.88
N ASN A 91 -4.89 -7.39 -8.61
CA ASN A 91 -5.70 -6.67 -7.64
C ASN A 91 -5.04 -5.30 -7.38
N TYR A 92 -5.87 -4.28 -7.20
CA TYR A 92 -5.41 -2.91 -7.03
C TYR A 92 -6.15 -2.27 -5.86
N GLY A 93 -5.47 -1.41 -5.13
CA GLY A 93 -6.06 -0.62 -4.07
C GLY A 93 -5.02 0.25 -3.39
N PHE A 94 -5.19 0.49 -2.09
CA PHE A 94 -4.38 1.46 -1.37
C PHE A 94 -3.93 0.94 0.00
N ILE A 95 -2.91 1.60 0.56
CA ILE A 95 -2.41 1.32 1.92
C ILE A 95 -3.13 2.26 2.92
N PRO A 96 -3.81 1.74 3.95
CA PRO A 96 -4.47 2.57 4.96
C PRO A 96 -3.43 3.35 5.76
N ARG A 97 -3.83 4.51 6.30
CA ARG A 97 -2.96 5.42 7.07
C ARG A 97 -1.69 5.88 6.33
N THR A 98 -1.84 6.12 5.04
CA THR A 98 -0.84 6.76 4.19
C THR A 98 -1.48 7.94 3.45
N ILE A 99 -0.68 8.90 2.99
CA ILE A 99 -1.13 9.97 2.10
C ILE A 99 0.03 10.40 1.18
N CYS A 100 -0.29 10.75 -0.05
CA CYS A 100 0.62 11.29 -1.05
C CYS A 100 0.35 12.80 -1.27
N GLU A 101 1.16 13.44 -2.11
CA GLU A 101 1.08 14.89 -2.38
C GLU A 101 -0.23 15.31 -3.07
N ASP A 102 -0.90 14.38 -3.75
CA ASP A 102 -2.23 14.53 -4.37
C ASP A 102 -3.39 14.42 -3.34
N GLY A 103 -3.07 14.07 -2.09
CA GLY A 103 -4.04 13.91 -1.01
C GLY A 103 -4.79 12.57 -1.03
N ASP A 104 -4.35 11.60 -1.83
CA ASP A 104 -4.84 10.22 -1.83
C ASP A 104 -3.88 9.29 -1.06
N PRO A 105 -4.35 8.16 -0.50
CA PRO A 105 -3.44 7.16 0.05
C PRO A 105 -2.58 6.53 -1.05
N ILE A 106 -1.40 6.03 -0.67
CA ILE A 106 -0.47 5.45 -1.65
C ILE A 106 -1.07 4.19 -2.27
N ASP A 107 -0.98 4.13 -3.60
CA ASP A 107 -1.52 3.05 -4.41
C ASP A 107 -0.65 1.80 -4.37
N VAL A 108 -1.29 0.64 -4.49
CA VAL A 108 -0.62 -0.66 -4.53
C VAL A 108 -1.28 -1.62 -5.53
N LEU A 109 -0.44 -2.26 -6.34
CA LEU A 109 -0.79 -3.38 -7.20
C LEU A 109 -0.37 -4.69 -6.51
N VAL A 110 -1.34 -5.53 -6.17
CA VAL A 110 -1.13 -6.79 -5.43
C VAL A 110 -1.23 -7.99 -6.37
N ILE A 111 -0.10 -8.66 -6.53
CA ILE A 111 0.05 -9.89 -7.31
C ILE A 111 -0.30 -11.09 -6.43
N MET A 112 -1.26 -11.89 -6.89
CA MET A 112 -1.69 -13.15 -6.25
C MET A 112 -2.45 -14.03 -7.26
N GLN A 113 -2.80 -15.25 -6.85
CA GLN A 113 -3.52 -16.22 -7.68
C GLN A 113 -4.94 -15.74 -8.01
N GLU A 114 -5.70 -15.35 -6.99
CA GLU A 114 -7.15 -15.11 -7.07
C GLU A 114 -7.53 -13.61 -7.08
N PRO A 115 -8.63 -13.24 -7.75
CA PRO A 115 -9.21 -11.91 -7.62
C PRO A 115 -9.78 -11.70 -6.22
N VAL A 116 -9.66 -10.47 -5.71
CA VAL A 116 -10.21 -10.06 -4.41
C VAL A 116 -11.35 -9.07 -4.63
N LEU A 117 -12.37 -9.16 -3.77
CA LEU A 117 -13.54 -8.29 -3.86
C LEU A 117 -13.21 -6.85 -3.40
N PRO A 118 -13.78 -5.83 -4.06
CA PRO A 118 -13.67 -4.44 -3.59
C PRO A 118 -14.13 -4.25 -2.14
N GLY A 119 -13.37 -3.49 -1.36
CA GLY A 119 -13.60 -3.22 0.06
C GLY A 119 -13.07 -4.30 1.01
N CYS A 120 -12.61 -5.46 0.51
CA CYS A 120 -11.85 -6.41 1.32
C CYS A 120 -10.41 -5.93 1.50
N PHE A 121 -9.79 -6.28 2.62
CA PHE A 121 -8.36 -6.05 2.84
C PHE A 121 -7.60 -7.36 2.98
N LEU A 122 -6.30 -7.31 2.70
CA LEU A 122 -5.37 -8.43 2.80
C LEU A 122 -4.01 -7.96 3.29
N ARG A 123 -3.14 -8.88 3.71
CA ARG A 123 -1.73 -8.55 3.99
C ARG A 123 -0.91 -8.64 2.70
N ALA A 124 -0.21 -7.56 2.38
CA ALA A 124 0.63 -7.43 1.21
C ALA A 124 2.09 -7.20 1.63
N LYS A 125 3.03 -7.77 0.88
CA LYS A 125 4.46 -7.55 1.05
C LYS A 125 5.00 -6.76 -0.13
N ALA A 126 5.59 -5.60 0.12
CA ALA A 126 6.18 -4.78 -0.93
C ALA A 126 7.41 -5.49 -1.53
N ILE A 127 7.47 -5.53 -2.87
CA ILE A 127 8.57 -6.12 -3.63
C ILE A 127 9.19 -5.14 -4.62
N GLY A 128 8.54 -4.02 -4.93
CA GLY A 128 9.11 -2.99 -5.80
C GLY A 128 8.26 -1.74 -5.86
N LEU A 129 8.81 -0.71 -6.51
CA LEU A 129 8.15 0.57 -6.76
C LEU A 129 8.08 0.77 -8.27
N MET A 130 6.94 1.23 -8.77
CA MET A 130 6.72 1.58 -10.17
C MET A 130 6.58 3.10 -10.27
N PRO A 131 7.65 3.82 -10.65
CA PRO A 131 7.56 5.26 -10.83
C PRO A 131 6.76 5.59 -12.07
N MET A 132 5.78 6.48 -11.92
CA MET A 132 4.87 6.86 -12.99
C MET A 132 4.74 8.38 -13.06
N ILE A 133 4.64 8.88 -14.29
CA ILE A 133 4.37 10.29 -14.58
C ILE A 133 3.08 10.36 -15.38
N ASP A 134 2.06 10.95 -14.78
CA ASP A 134 0.75 11.20 -15.37
C ASP A 134 0.74 12.57 -16.08
N GLN A 135 -0.07 12.67 -17.14
CA GLN A 135 -0.26 13.91 -17.92
C GLN A 135 1.04 14.47 -18.50
N VAL A 136 1.84 13.59 -19.12
CA VAL A 136 3.04 14.02 -19.83
C VAL A 136 2.66 15.08 -20.87
N SER A 137 3.14 16.31 -20.65
CA SER A 137 3.12 17.36 -21.66
C SER A 137 4.53 17.49 -22.20
N GLU A 138 4.71 17.33 -23.51
CA GLU A 138 5.97 17.67 -24.16
C GLU A 138 6.14 19.19 -24.12
N THR A 139 6.89 19.71 -23.14
CA THR A 139 7.33 21.10 -23.20
C THR A 139 8.63 21.16 -23.98
N PHE A 140 8.55 21.69 -25.20
CA PHE A 140 9.73 22.14 -25.93
C PHE A 140 10.34 23.31 -25.15
N PRO A 141 11.66 23.33 -24.88
CA PRO A 141 12.27 24.45 -24.19
C PRO A 141 12.12 25.70 -25.07
N PHE A 142 11.26 26.62 -24.65
CA PHE A 142 11.30 28.00 -25.15
C PHE A 142 12.47 28.71 -24.47
N PRO A 143 13.30 29.47 -25.20
CA PRO A 143 14.54 30.02 -24.69
C PRO A 143 14.36 31.28 -23.84
N ASP A 144 13.31 31.39 -23.02
CA ASP A 144 13.09 32.58 -22.18
C ASP A 144 12.69 32.20 -20.75
N GLY A 145 13.69 32.20 -19.87
CA GLY A 145 13.63 31.74 -18.49
C GLY A 145 12.73 32.54 -17.54
N ASN A 146 11.56 31.99 -17.22
CA ASN A 146 10.82 32.36 -16.02
C ASN A 146 10.48 31.12 -15.17
N ASN A 147 10.89 31.19 -13.90
CA ASN A 147 10.80 30.19 -12.84
C ASN A 147 9.45 29.45 -12.76
N PHE A 148 9.50 28.13 -12.85
CA PHE A 148 8.56 27.20 -12.21
C PHE A 148 9.36 26.09 -11.52
N PHE A 149 8.86 25.55 -10.41
CA PHE A 149 9.57 24.58 -9.58
C PHE A 149 9.89 23.30 -10.39
N PHE A 150 11.18 22.99 -10.57
CA PHE A 150 11.66 21.85 -11.36
C PHE A 150 11.98 20.65 -10.46
N TYR A 151 11.41 19.49 -10.77
CA TYR A 151 11.95 18.19 -10.33
C TYR A 151 12.76 17.59 -11.48
N HIS A 152 14.08 17.55 -11.34
CA HIS A 152 14.97 16.96 -12.34
C HIS A 152 14.99 15.43 -12.23
N TYR A 153 14.62 14.74 -13.31
CA TYR A 153 15.01 13.35 -13.53
C TYR A 153 15.93 13.28 -14.75
N ARG A 154 17.20 12.91 -14.54
CA ARG A 154 18.18 12.73 -15.62
C ARG A 154 18.12 11.30 -16.16
N SER A 155 17.51 11.11 -17.32
CA SER A 155 17.81 9.96 -18.20
C SER A 155 19.14 10.21 -18.92
N ILE A 156 20.03 9.20 -18.96
CA ILE A 156 21.40 9.30 -19.49
C ILE A 156 21.43 9.31 -21.04
N THR A 157 20.30 9.26 -21.73
CA THR A 157 20.24 9.30 -23.19
C THR A 157 19.07 10.16 -23.66
N ASN A 158 19.38 11.39 -24.08
CA ASN A 158 18.49 12.49 -24.50
C ASN A 158 17.89 13.33 -23.38
N SER A 159 18.25 14.62 -23.40
CA SER A 159 17.84 15.68 -22.47
C SER A 159 16.42 16.17 -22.75
N TYR A 160 15.42 15.38 -22.40
CA TYR A 160 14.03 15.81 -22.36
C TYR A 160 13.59 15.88 -20.88
N GLU A 161 13.15 17.04 -20.42
CA GLU A 161 12.48 17.17 -19.14
C GLU A 161 11.00 16.80 -19.32
N ILE A 162 10.57 15.74 -18.65
CA ILE A 162 9.18 15.30 -18.69
C ILE A 162 8.44 16.06 -17.59
N GLN A 163 7.52 16.95 -17.97
CA GLN A 163 6.63 17.65 -17.05
C GLN A 163 5.34 16.85 -16.88
N GLY A 164 5.02 16.44 -15.65
CA GLY A 164 3.79 15.73 -15.31
C GLY A 164 3.65 15.51 -13.79
N GLU A 165 2.51 14.98 -13.39
CA GLU A 165 2.20 14.66 -11.98
C GLU A 165 2.83 13.31 -11.62
N LYS A 166 3.55 13.27 -10.50
CA LYS A 166 4.20 12.04 -10.02
C LYS A 166 3.16 11.16 -9.33
N ASP A 167 3.00 9.94 -9.81
CA ASP A 167 2.00 8.99 -9.30
C ASP A 167 2.64 7.59 -9.11
N ASP A 168 3.66 7.53 -8.26
CA ASP A 168 4.37 6.28 -7.98
C ASP A 168 3.46 5.24 -7.33
N LYS A 169 3.56 3.99 -7.78
CA LYS A 169 2.73 2.89 -7.26
C LYS A 169 3.57 1.78 -6.67
N ILE A 170 3.13 1.22 -5.55
CA ILE A 170 3.77 0.06 -4.93
C ILE A 170 3.42 -1.20 -5.70
N ILE A 171 4.41 -2.05 -5.96
CA ILE A 171 4.20 -3.43 -6.42
C ILE A 171 4.38 -4.36 -5.23
N ALA A 172 3.37 -5.18 -4.95
CA ALA A 172 3.35 -6.07 -3.81
C ALA A 172 2.85 -7.47 -4.20
N VAL A 173 3.12 -8.44 -3.33
CA VAL A 173 2.52 -9.79 -3.37
C VAL A 173 1.64 -10.01 -2.15
N CYS A 174 0.60 -10.82 -2.27
CA CYS A 174 -0.17 -11.23 -1.08
C CYS A 174 0.72 -12.08 -0.16
N ALA A 175 0.87 -11.66 1.10
CA ALA A 175 1.71 -12.33 2.10
C ALA A 175 1.14 -13.69 2.54
N ASP A 176 -0.15 -13.91 2.31
CA ASP A 176 -0.88 -15.12 2.68
C ASP A 176 -1.13 -16.06 1.48
N ASP A 177 -0.67 -15.70 0.28
CA ASP A 177 -0.77 -16.55 -0.90
C ASP A 177 0.43 -17.52 -0.99
N PRO A 178 0.24 -18.84 -0.94
CA PRO A 178 1.33 -19.81 -0.96
C PRO A 178 2.20 -19.74 -2.21
N GLU A 179 1.63 -19.34 -3.35
CA GLU A 179 2.32 -19.24 -4.64
C GLU A 179 3.15 -17.95 -4.73
N TYR A 180 2.78 -16.87 -4.03
CA TYR A 180 3.42 -15.57 -4.21
C TYR A 180 4.18 -15.04 -2.99
N ARG A 181 3.85 -15.50 -1.78
CA ARG A 181 4.45 -15.00 -0.53
C ARG A 181 5.98 -15.13 -0.45
N HIS A 182 6.58 -15.96 -1.28
CA HIS A 182 8.02 -16.22 -1.28
C HIS A 182 8.82 -15.15 -2.05
N TYR A 183 8.20 -14.37 -2.94
CA TYR A 183 8.86 -13.28 -3.66
C TYR A 183 9.24 -12.13 -2.74
N ASN A 184 10.45 -11.60 -2.83
CA ASN A 184 10.97 -10.52 -1.97
C ASN A 184 11.43 -9.28 -2.74
N ASP A 185 11.71 -9.41 -4.04
CA ASP A 185 12.10 -8.28 -4.89
C ASP A 185 11.48 -8.41 -6.28
N ILE A 186 11.22 -7.26 -6.91
CA ILE A 186 10.57 -7.15 -8.23
C ILE A 186 11.32 -7.93 -9.32
N LYS A 187 12.65 -8.05 -9.19
CA LYS A 187 13.50 -8.77 -10.15
C LYS A 187 13.28 -10.27 -10.17
N GLU A 188 12.65 -10.82 -9.13
CA GLU A 188 12.33 -12.25 -9.04
C GLU A 188 11.10 -12.61 -9.88
N LEU A 189 10.30 -11.61 -10.29
CA LEU A 189 9.14 -11.84 -11.15
C LEU A 189 9.55 -12.16 -12.60
N PRO A 190 8.77 -12.98 -13.32
CA PRO A 190 9.00 -13.22 -14.74
C PRO A 190 8.99 -11.91 -15.54
N PRO A 191 9.96 -11.67 -16.46
CA PRO A 191 10.05 -10.42 -17.21
C PRO A 191 8.77 -10.06 -17.99
N HIS A 192 8.06 -11.07 -18.51
CA HIS A 192 6.80 -10.86 -19.20
C HIS A 192 5.71 -10.25 -18.30
N ARG A 193 5.71 -10.58 -17.01
CA ARG A 193 4.77 -10.02 -16.04
C ARG A 193 5.00 -8.52 -15.83
N LEU A 194 6.26 -8.11 -15.75
CA LEU A 194 6.63 -6.69 -15.65
C LEU A 194 6.24 -5.91 -16.91
N ALA A 195 6.41 -6.53 -18.08
CA ALA A 195 5.99 -5.93 -19.35
C ALA A 195 4.47 -5.77 -19.45
N GLU A 196 3.69 -6.75 -18.99
CA GLU A 196 2.22 -6.67 -18.94
C GLU A 196 1.74 -5.52 -18.03
N ILE A 197 2.30 -5.43 -16.81
CA ILE A 197 1.98 -4.37 -15.85
C ILE A 197 2.30 -3.00 -16.44
N ARG A 198 3.51 -2.82 -16.98
CA ARG A 198 3.94 -1.58 -17.64
C ARG A 198 2.96 -1.20 -18.73
N ARG A 199 2.65 -2.14 -19.63
CA ARG A 199 1.80 -1.86 -20.78
C ARG A 199 0.38 -1.48 -20.39
N PHE A 200 -0.15 -2.09 -19.33
CA PHE A 200 -1.46 -1.74 -18.79
C PHE A 200 -1.51 -0.26 -18.37
N PHE A 201 -0.54 0.21 -17.57
CA PHE A 201 -0.52 1.60 -17.10
C PHE A 201 -0.21 2.62 -18.21
N GLU A 202 0.52 2.24 -19.26
CA GLU A 202 0.66 3.08 -20.44
C GLU A 202 -0.66 3.22 -21.22
N ASP A 203 -1.50 2.17 -21.27
CA ASP A 203 -2.65 2.09 -22.18
C ASP A 203 -4.01 2.46 -21.54
N TYR A 204 -4.17 2.31 -20.22
CA TYR A 204 -5.50 2.40 -19.56
C TYR A 204 -6.18 3.77 -19.66
N LYS A 205 -5.39 4.85 -19.78
CA LYS A 205 -5.88 6.23 -19.93
C LYS A 205 -5.79 6.76 -21.38
N LYS A 206 -5.30 5.98 -22.36
CA LYS A 206 -5.09 6.46 -23.74
C LYS A 206 -6.35 6.95 -24.43
N ASN A 207 -7.45 6.21 -24.31
CA ASN A 207 -8.74 6.61 -24.89
C ASN A 207 -9.41 7.78 -24.12
N GLU A 208 -8.81 8.26 -23.02
CA GLU A 208 -9.17 9.52 -22.36
C GLU A 208 -8.34 10.71 -22.89
N ASN A 209 -7.52 10.51 -23.93
CA ASN A 209 -6.53 11.48 -24.44
C ASN A 209 -5.51 11.93 -23.38
N LYS A 210 -5.12 11.01 -22.50
CA LYS A 210 -4.08 11.23 -21.49
C LYS A 210 -2.91 10.30 -21.77
N GLU A 211 -1.71 10.82 -21.56
CA GLU A 211 -0.47 10.06 -21.64
C GLU A 211 0.09 9.78 -20.25
N VAL A 212 0.64 8.57 -20.11
CA VAL A 212 1.22 8.07 -18.88
C VAL A 212 2.57 7.47 -19.24
N ALA A 213 3.63 7.96 -18.61
CA ALA A 213 4.96 7.39 -18.73
C ALA A 213 5.26 6.51 -17.51
N VAL A 214 5.62 5.26 -17.77
CA VAL A 214 6.08 4.32 -16.73
C VAL A 214 7.59 4.23 -16.84
N ASN A 215 8.33 4.52 -15.76
CA ASN A 215 9.78 4.40 -15.74
C ASN A 215 10.23 2.98 -15.36
N ASP A 216 11.53 2.75 -15.25
CA ASP A 216 12.04 1.45 -14.81
C ASP A 216 11.58 1.12 -13.38
N PHE A 217 11.21 -0.15 -13.18
CA PHE A 217 10.81 -0.63 -11.86
C PHE A 217 12.00 -0.56 -10.90
N LEU A 218 11.74 -0.02 -9.72
CA LEU A 218 12.72 0.14 -8.65
C LEU A 218 12.60 -1.02 -7.64
N PRO A 219 13.71 -1.37 -6.94
CA PRO A 219 13.75 -2.50 -6.01
C PRO A 219 12.86 -2.29 -4.78
N SER A 220 12.69 -3.35 -3.98
CA SER A 220 11.83 -3.33 -2.79
C SER A 220 12.22 -2.23 -1.78
N SER A 221 13.50 -1.87 -1.68
CA SER A 221 13.97 -0.81 -0.77
C SER A 221 13.35 0.55 -1.09
N SER A 222 13.24 0.90 -2.37
CA SER A 222 12.61 2.15 -2.80
C SER A 222 11.11 2.17 -2.49
N ALA A 223 10.46 1.00 -2.51
CA ALA A 223 9.06 0.88 -2.10
C ALA A 223 8.91 1.14 -0.59
N PHE A 224 9.83 0.62 0.23
CA PHE A 224 9.79 0.85 1.68
C PHE A 224 9.94 2.34 2.00
N GLU A 225 10.90 3.01 1.36
CA GLU A 225 11.12 4.46 1.51
C GLU A 225 9.87 5.27 1.13
N ALA A 226 9.21 4.93 0.01
CA ALA A 226 7.98 5.59 -0.43
C ALA A 226 6.83 5.40 0.57
N ILE A 227 6.65 4.18 1.10
CA ILE A 227 5.62 3.89 2.11
C ILE A 227 5.90 4.66 3.40
N GLU A 228 7.13 4.62 3.92
CA GLU A 228 7.51 5.37 5.13
C GLU A 228 7.30 6.87 4.99
N HIS A 229 7.62 7.42 3.81
CA HIS A 229 7.36 8.82 3.51
C HIS A 229 5.86 9.13 3.56
N SER A 230 5.03 8.32 2.89
CA SER A 230 3.57 8.49 2.89
C SER A 230 2.93 8.33 4.28
N MET A 231 3.51 7.47 5.14
CA MET A 231 3.10 7.32 6.54
C MET A 231 3.41 8.58 7.36
N THR A 232 4.57 9.18 7.12
CA THR A 232 4.99 10.42 7.79
C THR A 232 4.06 11.57 7.41
N LEU A 233 3.78 11.73 6.12
CA LEU A 233 2.83 12.73 5.63
C LEU A 233 1.43 12.53 6.23
N TYR A 234 0.99 11.28 6.36
CA TYR A 234 -0.32 10.97 6.95
C TYR A 234 -0.37 11.35 8.43
N ALA A 235 0.69 11.08 9.19
CA ALA A 235 0.78 11.47 10.59
C ALA A 235 0.67 13.00 10.75
N ASP A 236 1.37 13.76 9.92
CA ASP A 236 1.31 15.23 9.91
C ASP A 236 -0.10 15.73 9.55
N TYR A 237 -0.71 15.15 8.51
CA TYR A 237 -2.09 15.43 8.10
C TYR A 237 -3.09 15.22 9.25
N VAL A 238 -2.99 14.09 9.96
CA VAL A 238 -3.86 13.79 11.10
C VAL A 238 -3.65 14.80 12.23
N VAL A 239 -2.40 15.12 12.57
CA VAL A 239 -2.11 16.11 13.63
C VAL A 239 -2.65 17.49 13.27
N GLU A 240 -2.52 17.93 12.02
CA GLU A 240 -3.07 19.20 11.57
C GLU A 240 -4.60 19.20 11.58
N SER A 241 -5.23 18.10 11.18
CA SER A 241 -6.70 17.95 11.20
C SER A 241 -7.27 18.02 12.62
N LEU A 242 -6.54 17.53 13.62
CA LEU A 242 -6.94 17.59 15.03
C LEU A 242 -6.75 18.97 15.67
N ARG A 243 -5.96 19.85 15.05
CA ARG A 243 -5.73 21.24 15.53
C ARG A 243 -6.80 22.22 15.05
N ARG A 244 -7.58 21.86 14.02
CA ARG A 244 -8.66 22.66 13.45
C ARG A 244 -9.98 22.37 14.15
#